data_AF-A0A7J8CRB7-F1
#
_entry.id   AF-A0A7J8CRB7-F1
#
_cell.length_a   1.000
_cell.length_b   1.000
_cell.length_c   1.000
_cell.angle_alpha   90.00
_cell.angle_beta   90.00
_cell.angle_gamma   90.00
#
_symmetry.space_group_name_H-M   'P 1'
#
loop_
_entity.id
_entity.type
_entity.pdbx_description
1 polymer ?
#
loop_
_entity_poly.entity_id
_entity_poly.type
_entity_poly.pdbx_seq_one_letter_code
_entity_poly.pdbx_strand_id
1 'polypeptide(L)'
;MGEPSTNITLPPIRLPPGPMPPFYPWQRGWGKGGTPLNSFPKTPAQACPVRILSYKEESYHSVSRSGHCAALLPTPGPRPGHQLLLVGGCSSAEPEVAGHWSYGRIKEEPSVAPRLTEQLAKLVSSGQGSPQGPRGLRHQSCSVVGPFAVLFGGETLTRARDTVCNDLYVCDARTAPPLWFHFPCADRALKRVGHRTCLWNDQLYLVGGFGEDGRTASPQVCTLDLFI
;
A
#
# COMPACT_ATOMS: atom_id res chain seq x y z
N MET A 1 5.78 41.19 -10.25
CA MET A 1 5.68 40.65 -11.63
C MET A 1 5.87 39.16 -11.51
N GLY A 2 4.88 38.37 -11.92
CA GLY A 2 4.85 36.92 -11.73
C GLY A 2 5.70 36.19 -12.76
N GLU A 3 6.48 35.23 -12.28
CA GLU A 3 7.16 34.21 -13.09
C GLU A 3 6.13 33.24 -13.69
N PRO A 4 6.30 32.80 -14.95
CA PRO A 4 5.35 31.92 -15.60
C PRO A 4 5.47 30.49 -15.08
N SER A 5 4.34 29.91 -14.69
CA SER A 5 4.21 28.50 -14.35
C SER A 5 4.54 27.61 -15.55
N THR A 6 5.68 26.93 -15.50
CA THR A 6 6.01 25.83 -16.42
C THR A 6 5.10 24.64 -16.13
N ASN A 7 4.07 24.46 -16.95
CA ASN A 7 3.28 23.23 -17.00
C ASN A 7 4.18 22.07 -17.46
N ILE A 8 4.51 21.16 -16.54
CA ILE A 8 5.18 19.91 -16.88
C ILE A 8 4.11 18.94 -17.38
N THR A 9 3.94 18.86 -18.69
CA THR A 9 3.11 17.84 -19.32
C THR A 9 3.86 16.50 -19.30
N LEU A 10 3.41 15.55 -18.47
CA LEU A 10 3.93 14.18 -18.50
C LEU A 10 3.56 13.49 -19.82
N PRO A 11 4.46 12.70 -20.42
CA PRO A 11 4.13 11.94 -21.63
C PRO A 11 3.05 10.89 -21.34
N PRO A 12 2.14 10.61 -22.30
CA PRO A 12 1.12 9.60 -22.13
C PRO A 12 1.74 8.20 -21.98
N ILE A 13 1.23 7.44 -21.01
CA ILE A 13 1.61 6.05 -20.78
C ILE A 13 1.23 5.24 -22.02
N ARG A 14 2.22 4.78 -22.80
CA ARG A 14 2.01 3.80 -23.87
C ARG A 14 1.90 2.41 -23.26
N LEU A 15 0.68 1.89 -23.19
CA LEU A 15 0.49 0.46 -22.96
C LEU A 15 1.00 -0.32 -24.18
N PRO A 16 1.73 -1.44 -24.00
CA PRO A 16 2.07 -2.31 -25.12
C PRO A 16 0.77 -2.89 -25.73
N PRO A 17 0.73 -3.11 -27.06
CA PRO A 17 -0.42 -3.74 -27.69
C PRO A 17 -0.49 -5.21 -27.24
N GLY A 18 -1.29 -5.46 -26.20
CA GLY A 18 -1.69 -6.80 -25.81
C GLY A 18 -2.88 -7.26 -26.66
N PRO A 19 -2.99 -8.55 -26.99
CA PRO A 19 -4.12 -9.05 -27.76
C PRO A 19 -5.44 -8.78 -27.03
N MET A 20 -6.39 -8.18 -27.73
CA MET A 20 -7.76 -8.02 -27.25
C MET A 20 -8.35 -9.41 -26.98
N PRO A 21 -8.87 -9.69 -25.76
CA PRO A 21 -9.63 -10.90 -25.55
C PRO A 21 -10.89 -10.89 -26.43
N PRO A 22 -11.33 -12.04 -26.96
CA PRO A 22 -12.46 -12.09 -27.87
C PRO A 22 -13.74 -11.59 -27.19
N PHE A 23 -14.43 -10.68 -27.87
CA PHE A 23 -15.81 -10.28 -27.58
C PHE A 23 -16.70 -11.51 -27.74
N TYR A 24 -17.30 -11.99 -26.65
CA TYR A 24 -18.38 -12.98 -26.72
C TYR A 24 -19.72 -12.26 -26.60
N PRO A 25 -20.49 -12.10 -27.70
CA PRO A 25 -21.85 -11.58 -27.61
C PRO A 25 -22.73 -12.65 -26.97
N TRP A 26 -23.41 -12.28 -25.89
CA TRP A 26 -24.48 -13.07 -25.29
C TRP A 26 -25.65 -13.19 -26.26
N GLN A 27 -25.87 -14.36 -26.86
CA GLN A 27 -27.11 -14.66 -27.58
C GLN A 27 -28.07 -15.46 -26.68
N ARG A 28 -29.18 -14.80 -26.32
CA ARG A 28 -30.42 -15.45 -25.89
C ARG A 28 -31.17 -15.93 -27.14
N GLY A 29 -31.71 -17.14 -27.12
CA GLY A 29 -32.73 -17.56 -28.10
C GLY A 29 -33.02 -19.05 -28.09
N TRP A 30 -34.22 -19.43 -27.64
CA TRP A 30 -34.82 -20.74 -27.87
C TRP A 30 -35.22 -20.91 -29.34
N GLY A 31 -35.03 -22.10 -29.92
CA GLY A 31 -35.51 -22.46 -31.26
C GLY A 31 -35.39 -23.95 -31.54
N LYS A 32 -36.46 -24.54 -32.08
CA LYS A 32 -36.68 -25.98 -32.33
C LYS A 32 -35.92 -26.49 -33.58
N GLY A 33 -35.54 -27.78 -33.54
CA GLY A 33 -35.54 -28.71 -34.69
C GLY A 33 -34.34 -28.68 -35.66
N GLY A 34 -33.64 -29.82 -35.78
CA GLY A 34 -32.67 -30.10 -36.86
C GLY A 34 -31.67 -31.21 -36.50
N THR A 35 -31.76 -32.36 -37.14
CA THR A 35 -30.84 -33.51 -37.07
C THR A 35 -29.62 -33.35 -38.02
N PRO A 36 -28.56 -34.18 -37.94
CA PRO A 36 -27.20 -33.71 -37.65
C PRO A 36 -26.27 -33.70 -38.87
N LEU A 37 -25.18 -32.92 -38.79
CA LEU A 37 -24.03 -33.09 -39.68
C LEU A 37 -22.79 -33.46 -38.86
N ASN A 38 -22.36 -34.71 -39.00
CA ASN A 38 -21.07 -35.21 -38.54
C ASN A 38 -19.93 -34.57 -39.33
N SER A 39 -18.89 -34.13 -38.63
CA SER A 39 -17.45 -34.22 -38.96
C SER A 39 -16.65 -32.96 -38.58
N PHE A 40 -16.34 -32.83 -37.30
CA PHE A 40 -15.14 -32.12 -36.87
C PHE A 40 -14.26 -33.11 -36.11
N PRO A 41 -12.95 -33.20 -36.41
CA PRO A 41 -12.06 -34.00 -35.60
C PRO A 41 -12.06 -33.42 -34.18
N LYS A 42 -12.50 -34.24 -33.21
CA LYS A 42 -12.35 -33.93 -31.78
C LYS A 42 -10.86 -34.06 -31.45
N THR A 43 -10.07 -33.03 -31.74
CA THR A 43 -8.84 -32.83 -30.95
C THR A 43 -9.29 -32.71 -29.50
N PRO A 44 -8.78 -33.55 -28.58
CA PRO A 44 -9.01 -33.31 -27.16
C PRO A 44 -8.44 -31.93 -26.87
N ALA A 45 -9.30 -30.96 -26.60
CA ALA A 45 -8.89 -29.70 -26.04
C ALA A 45 -8.13 -30.08 -24.76
N GLN A 46 -6.82 -29.93 -24.79
CA GLN A 46 -5.98 -30.12 -23.61
C GLN A 46 -6.53 -29.12 -22.60
N ALA A 47 -7.29 -29.64 -21.62
CA ALA A 47 -7.83 -28.84 -20.54
C ALA A 47 -6.63 -28.27 -19.81
N CYS A 48 -6.27 -27.03 -20.14
CA CYS A 48 -5.33 -26.27 -19.35
C CYS A 48 -6.02 -26.11 -18.00
N PRO A 49 -5.51 -26.69 -16.90
CA PRO A 49 -6.12 -26.49 -15.61
C PRO A 49 -6.05 -25.00 -15.31
N VAL A 50 -7.20 -24.34 -15.38
CA VAL A 50 -7.35 -22.97 -14.90
C VAL A 50 -7.12 -23.08 -13.39
N ARG A 51 -5.91 -22.77 -12.93
CA ARG A 51 -5.63 -22.62 -11.50
C ARG A 51 -6.36 -21.38 -11.03
N ILE A 52 -7.60 -21.58 -10.60
CA ILE A 52 -8.36 -20.59 -9.85
C ILE A 52 -7.57 -20.37 -8.56
N LEU A 53 -7.16 -19.14 -8.30
CA LEU A 53 -6.29 -18.75 -7.20
C LEU A 53 -6.77 -19.38 -5.88
N SER A 54 -5.88 -20.04 -5.14
CA SER A 54 -6.13 -20.56 -3.80
C SER A 54 -5.08 -20.01 -2.82
N TYR A 55 -5.47 -19.85 -1.55
CA TYR A 55 -4.57 -19.47 -0.47
C TYR A 55 -4.37 -20.64 0.49
N LYS A 56 -3.23 -20.65 1.18
CA LYS A 56 -2.94 -21.58 2.27
C LYS A 56 -2.84 -20.77 3.56
N GLU A 57 -3.46 -21.27 4.61
CA GLU A 57 -3.35 -20.66 5.94
C GLU A 57 -1.98 -20.97 6.56
N GLU A 58 -1.35 -19.95 7.13
CA GLU A 58 -0.11 -20.08 7.91
C GLU A 58 -0.43 -20.42 9.37
N SER A 59 0.53 -20.98 10.11
CA SER A 59 0.32 -21.39 11.50
C SER A 59 0.19 -20.24 12.51
N TYR A 60 0.59 -19.02 12.12
CA TYR A 60 0.48 -17.83 12.94
C TYR A 60 -0.89 -17.18 12.77
N HIS A 61 -1.56 -16.88 13.88
CA HIS A 61 -2.84 -16.17 13.89
C HIS A 61 -2.72 -14.84 14.63
N SER A 62 -2.90 -13.75 13.88
CA SER A 62 -2.98 -12.39 14.43
C SER A 62 -4.31 -12.12 15.13
N VAL A 63 -4.39 -11.08 15.95
CA VAL A 63 -5.70 -10.54 16.39
C VAL A 63 -6.53 -10.11 15.18
N SER A 64 -7.84 -10.43 15.19
CA SER A 64 -8.80 -10.04 14.15
C SER A 64 -8.78 -8.52 13.89
N ARG A 65 -8.67 -8.15 12.60
CA ARG A 65 -8.47 -6.76 12.17
C ARG A 65 -8.92 -6.54 10.72
N SER A 66 -9.29 -5.30 10.37
CA SER A 66 -9.60 -4.89 9.00
C SER A 66 -9.04 -3.50 8.70
N GLY A 67 -8.62 -3.24 7.46
CA GLY A 67 -8.00 -1.96 7.10
C GLY A 67 -6.60 -1.77 7.71
N HIS A 68 -5.89 -2.84 8.04
CA HIS A 68 -4.50 -2.79 8.49
C HIS A 68 -3.53 -2.64 7.30
N CYS A 69 -2.26 -2.38 7.61
CA CYS A 69 -1.15 -2.54 6.69
C CYS A 69 -0.13 -3.53 7.26
N ALA A 70 0.69 -4.07 6.37
CA ALA A 70 1.84 -4.87 6.74
C ALA A 70 3.11 -4.23 6.17
N ALA A 71 4.21 -4.26 6.92
CA ALA A 71 5.51 -3.77 6.52
C ALA A 71 6.58 -4.81 6.84
N LEU A 72 7.35 -5.22 5.84
CA LEU A 72 8.53 -6.05 6.05
C LEU A 72 9.72 -5.11 6.27
N LEU A 73 10.28 -5.11 7.48
CA LEU A 73 11.41 -4.26 7.84
C LEU A 73 12.65 -5.10 8.18
N PRO A 74 13.86 -4.60 7.91
CA PRO A 74 15.07 -5.23 8.39
C PRO A 74 15.12 -5.18 9.93
N THR A 75 15.76 -6.17 10.54
CA THR A 75 16.12 -6.11 11.97
C THR A 75 17.53 -5.55 12.15
N PRO A 76 17.82 -4.79 13.22
CA PRO A 76 19.13 -4.18 13.41
C PRO A 76 20.20 -5.22 13.74
N GLY A 77 21.44 -4.94 13.34
CA GLY A 77 22.61 -5.76 13.67
C GLY A 77 23.55 -5.99 12.48
N PRO A 78 24.71 -6.64 12.70
CA PRO A 78 25.71 -6.88 11.66
C PRO A 78 25.26 -7.88 10.59
N ARG A 79 24.26 -8.72 10.91
CA ARG A 79 23.62 -9.66 9.99
C ARG A 79 22.11 -9.45 10.09
N PRO A 80 21.57 -8.40 9.44
CA PRO A 80 20.18 -8.02 9.58
C PRO A 80 19.27 -9.14 9.05
N GLY A 81 18.33 -9.56 9.86
CA GLY A 81 17.20 -10.38 9.42
C GLY A 81 16.06 -9.48 8.96
N HIS A 82 14.84 -10.03 8.98
CA HIS A 82 13.62 -9.29 8.66
C HIS A 82 12.52 -9.60 9.66
N GLN A 83 11.62 -8.65 9.86
CA GLN A 83 10.41 -8.80 10.66
C GLN A 83 9.20 -8.27 9.88
N LEU A 84 8.07 -8.98 9.98
CA LEU A 84 6.80 -8.57 9.38
C LEU A 84 5.95 -7.89 10.44
N LEU A 85 5.84 -6.57 10.36
CA LEU A 85 5.01 -5.78 11.25
C LEU A 85 3.61 -5.64 10.66
N LEU A 86 2.59 -5.89 11.49
CA LEU A 86 1.20 -5.56 11.23
C LEU A 86 0.83 -4.29 12.00
N VAL A 87 0.29 -3.32 11.28
CA VAL A 87 0.01 -1.98 11.82
C VAL A 87 -1.42 -1.56 11.50
N GLY A 88 -2.13 -1.11 12.53
CA GLY A 88 -3.53 -0.69 12.44
C GLY A 88 -4.51 -1.84 12.27
N GLY A 89 -5.75 -1.48 11.96
CA GLY A 89 -6.88 -2.38 11.76
C GLY A 89 -7.55 -2.92 13.02
N CYS A 90 -6.93 -2.74 14.18
CA CYS A 90 -7.48 -3.07 15.49
C CYS A 90 -7.32 -1.89 16.46
N SER A 91 -7.90 -2.00 17.65
CA SER A 91 -7.81 -0.98 18.70
C SER A 91 -6.48 -1.01 19.47
N SER A 92 -5.60 -1.98 19.19
CA SER A 92 -4.27 -2.05 19.78
C SER A 92 -3.44 -0.83 19.38
N ALA A 93 -2.69 -0.29 20.34
CA ALA A 93 -1.68 0.73 20.08
C ALA A 93 -0.33 0.11 19.68
N GLU A 94 -0.11 -1.15 20.08
CA GLU A 94 1.15 -1.84 19.85
C GLU A 94 1.17 -2.48 18.46
N PRO A 95 2.25 -2.28 17.68
CA PRO A 95 2.47 -3.02 16.44
C PRO A 95 2.62 -4.50 16.77
N GLU A 96 2.04 -5.35 15.93
CA GLU A 96 2.15 -6.81 16.10
C GLU A 96 3.18 -7.35 15.14
N VAL A 97 4.08 -8.21 15.62
CA VAL A 97 5.05 -8.89 14.73
C VAL A 97 4.52 -10.26 14.35
N ALA A 98 4.15 -10.41 13.08
CA ALA A 98 3.56 -11.63 12.54
C ALA A 98 4.60 -12.65 12.04
N GLY A 99 5.86 -12.25 11.94
CA GLY A 99 6.92 -13.15 11.52
C GLY A 99 8.32 -12.56 11.67
N HIS A 100 9.29 -13.44 11.86
CA HIS A 100 10.71 -13.12 11.95
C HIS A 100 11.51 -14.08 11.06
N TRP A 101 12.47 -13.53 10.34
CA TRP A 101 13.38 -14.28 9.48
C TRP A 101 14.81 -13.89 9.79
N SER A 102 15.68 -14.88 9.95
CA SER A 102 17.11 -14.64 10.13
C SER A 102 17.76 -14.13 8.84
N TYR A 103 18.96 -13.56 8.98
CA TYR A 103 19.77 -13.11 7.85
C TYR A 103 19.83 -14.11 6.70
N GLY A 104 19.67 -13.61 5.47
CA GLY A 104 19.75 -14.40 4.23
C GLY A 104 18.53 -15.27 3.93
N ARG A 105 17.50 -15.29 4.78
CA ARG A 105 16.24 -16.02 4.51
C ARG A 105 15.33 -15.29 3.53
N ILE A 106 15.41 -13.96 3.50
CA ILE A 106 14.69 -13.12 2.53
C ILE A 106 15.73 -12.49 1.61
N LYS A 107 15.51 -12.62 0.30
CA LYS A 107 16.27 -11.89 -0.72
C LYS A 107 15.58 -10.57 -0.98
N GLU A 108 16.22 -9.48 -0.60
CA GLU A 108 15.74 -8.11 -0.83
C GLU A 108 16.53 -7.49 -1.98
N GLU A 109 15.84 -6.82 -2.89
CA GLU A 109 16.48 -5.93 -3.85
C GLU A 109 16.65 -4.56 -3.17
N PRO A 110 17.83 -3.91 -3.26
CA PRO A 110 18.06 -2.64 -2.59
C PRO A 110 16.99 -1.60 -2.95
N SER A 111 16.36 -0.97 -1.95
CA SER A 111 15.38 0.10 -2.21
C SER A 111 16.08 1.30 -2.87
N VAL A 112 15.62 1.68 -4.06
CA VAL A 112 16.21 2.78 -4.85
C VAL A 112 15.65 4.13 -4.39
N ALA A 113 15.87 4.48 -3.12
CA ALA A 113 15.41 5.75 -2.54
C ALA A 113 16.38 6.32 -1.47
N PRO A 114 17.67 6.54 -1.78
CA PRO A 114 18.66 7.00 -0.80
C PRO A 114 18.37 8.40 -0.25
N ARG A 115 17.87 9.34 -1.08
CA ARG A 115 17.56 10.71 -0.63
C ARG A 115 16.37 10.71 0.31
N LEU A 116 15.31 9.97 -0.05
CA LEU A 116 14.13 9.87 0.81
C LEU A 116 14.46 9.16 2.13
N THR A 117 15.31 8.14 2.08
CA THR A 117 15.81 7.47 3.28
C THR A 117 16.57 8.44 4.20
N GLU A 118 17.42 9.31 3.64
CA GLU A 118 18.12 10.34 4.41
C GLU A 118 17.16 11.40 4.98
N GLN A 119 16.16 11.82 4.21
CA GLN A 119 15.12 12.75 4.69
C GLN A 119 14.35 12.16 5.88
N LEU A 120 13.93 10.90 5.79
CA LEU A 120 13.26 10.19 6.88
C LEU A 120 14.16 10.09 8.12
N ALA A 121 15.45 9.77 7.93
CA ALA A 121 16.41 9.74 9.02
C ALA A 121 16.54 11.10 9.73
N LYS A 122 16.60 12.20 8.97
CA LYS A 122 16.61 13.57 9.52
C LYS A 122 15.31 13.89 10.24
N LEU A 123 14.17 13.53 9.65
CA LEU A 123 12.85 13.81 10.20
C LEU A 123 12.65 13.14 11.57
N VAL A 124 12.94 11.85 11.70
CA VAL A 124 12.80 11.14 13.00
C VAL A 124 13.80 11.63 14.05
N SER A 125 14.94 12.18 13.64
CA SER A 125 15.93 12.77 14.54
C SER A 125 15.71 14.26 14.84
N SER A 126 14.72 14.91 14.22
CA SER A 126 14.47 16.36 14.35
C SER A 126 13.90 16.78 15.71
N GLY A 127 13.35 15.83 16.49
CA GLY A 127 12.61 16.12 17.72
C GLY A 127 11.23 16.72 17.52
N GLN A 128 10.76 16.90 16.27
CA GLN A 128 9.42 17.43 15.97
C GLN A 128 8.30 16.39 16.13
N GLY A 129 8.63 15.10 16.00
CA GLY A 129 7.67 14.01 16.13
C GLY A 129 7.51 13.54 17.57
N SER A 130 6.28 13.22 17.98
CA SER A 130 6.03 12.62 19.29
C SER A 130 6.28 11.11 19.26
N PRO A 131 6.79 10.48 20.34
CA PRO A 131 7.13 9.06 20.37
C PRO A 131 5.89 8.19 20.52
N GLN A 132 5.09 8.07 19.45
CA GLN A 132 3.79 7.40 19.46
C GLN A 132 3.52 6.65 18.15
N GLY A 133 3.06 5.40 18.28
CA GLY A 133 2.56 4.58 17.16
C GLY A 133 1.08 4.81 16.86
N PRO A 134 0.60 4.34 15.69
CA PRO A 134 -0.79 4.51 15.27
C PRO A 134 -1.74 3.65 16.12
N ARG A 135 -2.65 4.29 16.87
CA ARG A 135 -3.65 3.61 17.70
C ARG A 135 -5.04 3.71 17.10
N GLY A 136 -5.67 2.56 16.87
CA GLY A 136 -7.02 2.52 16.31
C GLY A 136 -7.12 3.14 14.91
N LEU A 137 -6.04 3.07 14.12
CA LEU A 137 -5.99 3.58 12.76
C LEU A 137 -6.37 2.48 11.77
N ARG A 138 -7.18 2.82 10.76
CA ARG A 138 -7.56 1.92 9.66
C ARG A 138 -7.48 2.61 8.32
N HIS A 139 -7.33 1.82 7.25
CA HIS A 139 -7.35 2.27 5.86
C HIS A 139 -6.31 3.34 5.54
N GLN A 140 -5.24 3.41 6.34
CA GLN A 140 -4.05 4.17 6.04
C GLN A 140 -3.29 3.55 4.87
N SER A 141 -2.39 4.33 4.28
CA SER A 141 -1.34 3.79 3.43
C SER A 141 -0.13 3.36 4.27
N CYS A 142 0.72 2.51 3.68
CA CYS A 142 1.97 2.08 4.29
C CYS A 142 3.01 1.84 3.18
N SER A 143 4.19 2.43 3.31
CA SER A 143 5.32 2.20 2.42
C SER A 143 6.58 1.96 3.21
N VAL A 144 7.38 1.00 2.75
CA VAL A 144 8.71 0.75 3.29
C VAL A 144 9.72 1.57 2.48
N VAL A 145 10.56 2.34 3.16
CA VAL A 145 11.63 3.15 2.57
C VAL A 145 12.90 2.87 3.35
N GLY A 146 13.78 2.02 2.83
CA GLY A 146 14.94 1.53 3.57
C GLY A 146 14.53 0.90 4.91
N PRO A 147 15.11 1.32 6.05
CA PRO A 147 14.77 0.78 7.37
C PRO A 147 13.52 1.41 7.99
N PHE A 148 12.74 2.20 7.23
CA PHE A 148 11.58 2.93 7.74
C PHE A 148 10.27 2.36 7.19
N ALA A 149 9.23 2.31 8.02
CA ALA A 149 7.85 2.22 7.53
C ALA A 149 7.17 3.58 7.68
N VAL A 150 6.60 4.08 6.59
CA VAL A 150 5.91 5.37 6.51
C VAL A 150 4.42 5.12 6.32
N LEU A 151 3.61 5.58 7.27
CA LEU A 151 2.16 5.49 7.23
C LEU A 151 1.59 6.88 7.11
N PHE A 152 0.61 7.05 6.22
CA PHE A 152 -0.05 8.33 6.03
C PHE A 152 -1.57 8.17 5.99
N GLY A 153 -2.24 9.12 6.65
CA GLY A 153 -3.69 9.26 6.68
C GLY A 153 -4.41 8.03 7.22
N GLY A 154 -5.60 7.77 6.71
CA GLY A 154 -6.52 6.75 7.19
C GLY A 154 -7.67 7.35 7.99
N GLU A 155 -8.37 6.50 8.72
CA GLU A 155 -9.40 6.88 9.65
C GLU A 155 -9.10 6.36 11.06
N THR A 156 -9.33 7.20 12.07
CA THR A 156 -9.15 6.82 13.47
C THR A 156 -10.48 6.44 14.12
N LEU A 157 -10.48 5.32 14.82
CA LEU A 157 -11.60 4.83 15.63
C LEU A 157 -11.70 5.54 16.98
N THR A 158 -10.71 6.36 17.34
CA THR A 158 -10.66 7.03 18.64
C THR A 158 -11.50 8.32 18.66
N ARG A 159 -11.91 8.83 17.50
CA ARG A 159 -12.70 10.06 17.36
C ARG A 159 -14.15 9.73 17.00
N ALA A 160 -15.10 10.40 17.66
CA ALA A 160 -16.53 10.21 17.39
C ALA A 160 -17.01 10.91 16.10
N ARG A 161 -16.30 11.96 15.68
CA ARG A 161 -16.53 12.73 14.45
C ARG A 161 -15.17 13.07 13.85
N ASP A 162 -15.15 13.41 12.56
CA ASP A 162 -13.93 13.78 11.86
C ASP A 162 -12.85 12.68 11.96
N THR A 163 -13.25 11.47 11.58
CA THR A 163 -12.44 10.26 11.72
C THR A 163 -11.31 10.22 10.70
N VAL A 164 -11.48 10.82 9.52
CA VAL A 164 -10.44 10.89 8.48
C VAL A 164 -9.31 11.79 8.95
N CYS A 165 -8.08 11.31 8.83
CA CYS A 165 -6.88 12.03 9.21
C CYS A 165 -5.86 12.12 8.07
N ASN A 166 -4.86 12.96 8.29
CA ASN A 166 -3.68 13.25 7.48
C ASN A 166 -2.43 13.09 8.35
N ASP A 167 -2.53 12.30 9.42
CA ASP A 167 -1.42 12.04 10.33
C ASP A 167 -0.35 11.24 9.58
N LEU A 168 0.91 11.61 9.82
CA LEU A 168 2.08 10.88 9.37
C LEU A 168 2.65 10.10 10.55
N TYR A 169 2.88 8.81 10.37
CA TYR A 169 3.63 7.99 11.32
C TYR A 169 4.85 7.40 10.63
N VAL A 170 5.99 7.45 11.30
CA VAL A 170 7.24 6.84 10.83
C VAL A 170 7.72 5.84 11.87
N CYS A 171 7.90 4.59 11.47
CA CYS A 171 8.57 3.55 12.25
C CYS A 171 10.05 3.50 11.85
N ASP A 172 10.95 3.66 12.81
CA ASP A 172 12.39 3.50 12.64
C ASP A 172 12.84 2.12 13.16
N ALA A 173 13.18 1.21 12.25
CA ALA A 173 13.65 -0.14 12.58
C ALA A 173 15.18 -0.26 12.74
N ARG A 174 15.91 0.88 12.78
CA ARG A 174 17.35 0.87 13.05
C ARG A 174 17.68 0.50 14.51
N THR A 175 16.69 0.51 15.39
CA THR A 175 16.78 0.09 16.79
C THR A 175 15.90 -1.12 17.08
N ALA A 176 16.20 -1.84 18.16
CA ALA A 176 15.36 -2.90 18.68
C ALA A 176 14.97 -2.58 20.14
N PRO A 177 13.68 -2.40 20.46
CA PRO A 177 12.53 -2.44 19.54
C PRO A 177 12.52 -1.26 18.55
N PRO A 178 11.77 -1.36 17.43
CA PRO A 178 11.54 -0.22 16.53
C PRO A 178 10.89 0.94 17.25
N LEU A 179 11.25 2.17 16.88
CA LEU A 179 10.71 3.39 17.46
C LEU A 179 9.66 4.02 16.54
N TRP A 180 8.57 4.50 17.12
CA TRP A 180 7.50 5.18 16.39
C TRP A 180 7.52 6.68 16.62
N PHE A 181 7.29 7.43 15.55
CA PHE A 181 7.20 8.88 15.57
C PHE A 181 5.90 9.31 14.89
N HIS A 182 5.12 10.15 15.57
CA HIS A 182 3.88 10.73 15.07
C HIS A 182 4.07 12.21 14.75
N PHE A 183 3.62 12.60 13.55
CA PHE A 183 3.63 13.96 13.05
C PHE A 183 2.20 14.34 12.64
N PRO A 184 1.48 15.09 13.46
CA PRO A 184 0.14 15.55 13.12
C PRO A 184 0.21 16.64 12.04
N CYS A 185 -0.79 16.71 11.17
CA CYS A 185 -0.89 17.76 10.17
C CYS A 185 -2.19 18.57 10.34
N ALA A 186 -2.07 19.89 10.45
CA ALA A 186 -3.21 20.77 10.62
C ALA A 186 -3.99 21.04 9.32
N ASP A 187 -3.37 20.80 8.16
CA ASP A 187 -3.99 21.06 6.86
C ASP A 187 -5.03 20.00 6.50
N ARG A 188 -6.29 20.35 6.74
CA ARG A 188 -7.47 19.52 6.46
C ARG A 188 -7.58 19.11 5.00
N ALA A 189 -7.04 19.87 4.05
CA ALA A 189 -7.08 19.54 2.62
C ALA A 189 -6.27 18.27 2.30
N LEU A 190 -5.32 17.90 3.16
CA LEU A 190 -4.48 16.71 2.98
C LEU A 190 -5.10 15.43 3.57
N LYS A 191 -6.26 15.53 4.23
CA LYS A 191 -6.95 14.35 4.79
C LYS A 191 -7.28 13.34 3.72
N ARG A 192 -6.91 12.08 3.99
CA ARG A 192 -7.08 11.00 3.03
C ARG A 192 -7.27 9.65 3.71
N VAL A 193 -8.26 8.89 3.27
CA VAL A 193 -8.50 7.50 3.72
C VAL A 193 -8.66 6.54 2.54
N GLY A 194 -8.26 5.29 2.69
CA GLY A 194 -8.43 4.27 1.65
C GLY A 194 -7.59 4.50 0.39
N HIS A 195 -6.51 5.26 0.52
CA HIS A 195 -5.59 5.56 -0.56
C HIS A 195 -4.41 4.58 -0.59
N ARG A 196 -3.55 4.72 -1.60
CA ARG A 196 -2.30 3.96 -1.72
C ARG A 196 -1.13 4.90 -1.91
N THR A 197 0.00 4.48 -1.37
CA THR A 197 1.31 5.09 -1.62
C THR A 197 2.16 4.18 -2.48
N CYS A 198 2.93 4.77 -3.39
CA CYS A 198 3.88 4.07 -4.24
C CYS A 198 5.23 4.77 -4.17
N LEU A 199 6.28 4.03 -3.81
CA LEU A 199 7.65 4.53 -3.82
C LEU A 199 8.21 4.47 -5.23
N TRP A 200 8.64 5.61 -5.77
CA TRP A 200 9.29 5.69 -7.07
C TRP A 200 10.27 6.87 -7.12
N ASN A 201 11.52 6.64 -7.53
CA ASN A 201 12.57 7.66 -7.69
C ASN A 201 12.67 8.66 -6.51
N ASP A 202 12.90 8.15 -5.28
CA ASP A 202 12.97 8.96 -4.05
C ASP A 202 11.68 9.73 -3.69
N GLN A 203 10.52 9.33 -4.21
CA GLN A 203 9.24 9.99 -3.92
C GLN A 203 8.16 8.98 -3.56
N LEU A 204 7.30 9.37 -2.61
CA LEU A 204 6.09 8.62 -2.27
C LEU A 204 4.90 9.27 -2.98
N TYR A 205 4.40 8.60 -4.02
CA TYR A 205 3.20 9.02 -4.73
C TYR A 205 1.97 8.53 -3.99
N LEU A 206 1.09 9.45 -3.60
CA LEU A 206 -0.22 9.20 -3.04
C LEU A 206 -1.26 9.19 -4.17
N VAL A 207 -2.00 8.09 -4.28
CA VAL A 207 -3.00 7.89 -5.34
C VAL A 207 -4.35 7.50 -4.75
N GLY A 208 -5.39 8.20 -5.19
CA GLY A 208 -6.79 7.85 -4.93
C GLY A 208 -7.22 8.03 -3.48
N GLY A 209 -8.16 7.19 -3.05
CA GLY A 209 -8.82 7.26 -1.74
C GLY A 209 -9.91 8.34 -1.68
N PHE A 210 -10.37 8.61 -0.46
CA PHE A 210 -11.42 9.58 -0.16
C PHE A 210 -10.86 10.75 0.62
N GLY A 211 -11.40 11.96 0.37
CA GLY A 211 -11.01 13.18 1.05
C GLY A 211 -11.50 13.26 2.50
N GLU A 212 -11.47 14.46 3.06
CA GLU A 212 -11.88 14.76 4.44
C GLU A 212 -13.28 14.23 4.82
N ASP A 213 -14.24 14.28 3.90
CA ASP A 213 -15.60 13.82 4.14
C ASP A 213 -15.73 12.29 4.21
N GLY A 214 -14.65 11.55 3.87
CA GLY A 214 -14.61 10.10 3.80
C GLY A 214 -15.50 9.51 2.70
N ARG A 215 -16.00 10.33 1.77
CA ARG A 215 -17.04 9.94 0.78
C ARG A 215 -16.71 10.37 -0.63
N THR A 216 -16.10 11.54 -0.80
CA THR A 216 -15.71 12.06 -2.10
C THR A 216 -14.40 11.42 -2.53
N ALA A 217 -14.48 10.57 -3.56
CA ALA A 217 -13.31 9.96 -4.15
C ALA A 217 -12.40 11.04 -4.75
N SER A 218 -11.10 10.95 -4.44
CA SER A 218 -10.12 11.89 -4.95
C SER A 218 -9.51 11.37 -6.26
N PRO A 219 -9.59 12.13 -7.36
CA PRO A 219 -8.90 11.79 -8.61
C PRO A 219 -7.43 12.22 -8.60
N GLN A 220 -6.97 12.86 -7.52
CA GLN A 220 -5.65 13.46 -7.45
C GLN A 220 -4.54 12.40 -7.30
N VAL A 221 -3.41 12.69 -7.94
CA VAL A 221 -2.13 12.04 -7.71
C VAL A 221 -1.21 13.09 -7.12
N CYS A 222 -0.76 12.87 -5.89
CA CYS A 222 0.09 13.79 -5.15
C CYS A 222 1.42 13.13 -4.83
N THR A 223 2.47 13.92 -4.61
CA THR A 223 3.65 13.43 -3.89
C THR A 223 3.49 13.78 -2.42
N LEU A 224 3.78 12.83 -1.53
CA LEU A 224 3.88 13.09 -0.10
C LEU A 224 5.23 13.74 0.19
N ASP A 225 5.20 15.04 0.43
CA ASP A 225 6.38 15.78 0.86
C ASP A 225 6.59 15.63 2.37
N LEU A 226 7.84 15.38 2.76
CA LEU A 226 8.25 15.14 4.14
C LEU A 226 9.11 16.28 4.72
N PHE A 227 9.28 17.38 3.98
CA PHE A 227 9.85 18.60 4.54
C PHE A 227 8.82 19.27 5.47
N ILE A 228 9.09 19.19 6.78
CA ILE A 228 8.40 19.97 7.82
C ILE A 228 9.20 21.23 8.09
#